data_AF-A0A9N8VAY2-F1
#
_entry.id   AF-A0A9N8VAY2-F1
#
_cell.length_a   1.000
_cell.length_b   1.000
_cell.length_c   1.000
_cell.angle_alpha   90.00
_cell.angle_beta   90.00
_cell.angle_gamma   90.00
#
_symmetry.space_group_name_H-M   'P 1'
#
loop_
_entity.id
_entity.type
_entity.pdbx_description
1 polymer ?
#
loop_
_entity_poly.entity_id
_entity_poly.type
_entity_poly.pdbx_seq_one_letter_code
_entity_poly.pdbx_strand_id
1 'polypeptide(L)'
;MAMATAKIKRILNFTGSFVAVIGSLVVLIFLLLTFPVNLVPNISTTQKKARHNYDEYEQDTIDFCTILFTGITSHLTIYWSIFYKQPRNTITYFQDGIASTPATLFNKLLSFYCLATFYAILTSFFVDHSKWFAAVGIFHNSLEFAIVLVMKDGGRIKTNLFFVFLWMHSWVVLSFVTFLKWPWDAVLFKGQEMILDSMLLIMFIRILHKSSKKQKEAFKSNELPRTVSPTMSDILKVRDISPSASSQSPPSPLFPTTLEHPKQLWILILSSMLHLFGNSAVVVFSDLGPV
;
A
#
# COMPACT_ATOMS: atom_id res chain seq x y z
N MET A 1 -14.48 22.28 -27.42
CA MET A 1 -14.91 20.90 -27.12
C MET A 1 -13.85 20.09 -26.34
N ALA A 2 -12.60 19.99 -26.81
CA ALA A 2 -11.53 19.23 -26.14
C ALA A 2 -11.24 19.62 -24.66
N MET A 3 -11.42 20.90 -24.31
CA MET A 3 -11.22 21.39 -22.94
C MET A 3 -12.28 20.89 -21.96
N ALA A 4 -13.53 20.73 -22.40
CA ALA A 4 -14.62 20.21 -21.59
C ALA A 4 -14.45 18.70 -21.34
N THR A 5 -14.03 17.94 -22.36
CA THR A 5 -13.75 16.51 -22.24
C THR A 5 -12.58 16.23 -21.28
N ALA A 6 -11.54 17.08 -21.29
CA ALA A 6 -10.43 16.98 -20.34
C ALA A 6 -10.85 17.31 -18.89
N LYS A 7 -11.78 18.26 -18.70
CA LYS A 7 -12.31 18.63 -17.38
C LYS A 7 -13.20 17.53 -16.82
N ILE A 8 -14.08 16.93 -17.63
CA ILE A 8 -14.95 15.81 -17.26
C ILE A 8 -14.13 14.56 -16.93
N LYS A 9 -13.10 14.23 -17.73
CA LYS A 9 -12.21 13.09 -17.44
C LYS A 9 -11.38 13.30 -16.16
N ARG A 10 -11.01 14.54 -15.86
CA ARG A 10 -10.32 14.90 -14.60
C ARG A 10 -11.27 14.78 -13.41
N ILE A 11 -12.52 15.19 -13.56
CA ILE A 11 -13.57 14.99 -12.55
C ILE A 11 -13.77 13.48 -12.35
N LEU A 12 -14.00 12.67 -13.39
CA LEU A 12 -14.17 11.22 -13.26
C LEU A 12 -12.99 10.48 -12.61
N ASN A 13 -11.75 10.84 -12.94
CA ASN A 13 -10.56 10.23 -12.30
C ASN A 13 -10.39 10.67 -10.84
N PHE A 14 -10.78 11.91 -10.52
CA PHE A 14 -10.91 12.38 -9.15
C PHE A 14 -12.04 11.62 -8.45
N THR A 15 -13.19 11.42 -9.08
CA THR A 15 -14.33 10.66 -8.57
C THR A 15 -13.95 9.21 -8.31
N GLY A 16 -13.18 8.53 -9.17
CA GLY A 16 -12.76 7.14 -8.93
C GLY A 16 -11.81 6.99 -7.75
N SER A 17 -10.84 7.90 -7.61
CA SER A 17 -9.93 7.90 -6.44
C SER A 17 -10.66 8.34 -5.17
N PHE A 18 -11.55 9.32 -5.27
CA PHE A 18 -12.36 9.85 -4.17
C PHE A 18 -13.42 8.85 -3.72
N VAL A 19 -14.02 8.08 -4.63
CA VAL A 19 -14.95 6.98 -4.31
C VAL A 19 -14.21 5.82 -3.67
N ALA A 20 -12.96 5.54 -4.06
CA ALA A 20 -12.15 4.54 -3.37
C ALA A 20 -11.80 4.99 -1.94
N VAL A 21 -11.45 6.27 -1.74
CA VAL A 21 -11.16 6.86 -0.42
C VAL A 21 -12.40 6.97 0.43
N ILE A 22 -13.51 7.48 -0.11
CA ILE A 22 -14.79 7.52 0.59
C ILE A 22 -15.29 6.11 0.87
N GLY A 23 -15.20 5.18 -0.09
CA GLY A 23 -15.55 3.79 0.12
C GLY A 23 -14.72 3.18 1.24
N SER A 24 -13.44 3.50 1.31
CA SER A 24 -12.53 3.07 2.38
C SER A 24 -12.87 3.71 3.73
N LEU A 25 -13.17 5.01 3.76
CA LEU A 25 -13.61 5.74 4.95
C LEU A 25 -15.00 5.29 5.41
N VAL A 26 -15.89 4.95 4.50
CA VAL A 26 -17.22 4.40 4.78
C VAL A 26 -17.08 2.99 5.36
N VAL A 27 -16.23 2.15 4.78
CA VAL A 27 -15.88 0.85 5.37
C VAL A 27 -15.26 1.04 6.75
N LEU A 28 -14.34 2.00 6.93
CA LEU A 28 -13.79 2.34 8.24
C LEU A 28 -14.87 2.80 9.22
N ILE A 29 -15.79 3.67 8.80
CA ILE A 29 -16.92 4.12 9.63
C ILE A 29 -17.83 2.93 9.99
N PHE A 30 -18.16 2.06 9.04
CA PHE A 30 -18.94 0.85 9.32
C PHE A 30 -18.21 -0.12 10.26
N LEU A 31 -16.89 -0.26 10.13
CA LEU A 31 -16.04 -1.03 11.03
C LEU A 31 -16.03 -0.41 12.44
N LEU A 32 -15.89 0.90 12.54
CA LEU A 32 -15.94 1.64 13.82
C LEU A 32 -17.32 1.52 14.48
N LEU A 33 -18.41 1.56 13.70
CA LEU A 33 -19.79 1.41 14.17
C LEU A 33 -20.16 -0.03 14.55
N THR A 34 -19.43 -1.04 14.06
CA THR A 34 -19.69 -2.45 14.39
C THR A 34 -19.08 -2.87 15.72
N PHE A 35 -18.20 -2.06 16.33
CA PHE A 35 -17.69 -2.30 17.67
C PHE A 35 -18.57 -1.61 18.74
N PRO A 36 -19.26 -2.36 19.61
CA PRO A 36 -19.94 -1.80 20.76
C PRO A 36 -18.95 -1.01 21.63
N VAL A 37 -19.30 0.22 21.99
CA VAL A 37 -18.53 1.09 22.92
C VAL A 37 -18.18 0.37 24.23
N ASN A 38 -18.96 -0.65 24.62
CA ASN A 38 -18.84 -1.36 25.88
C ASN A 38 -17.95 -2.63 25.84
N LEU A 39 -17.26 -2.92 24.73
CA LEU A 39 -16.38 -4.10 24.61
C LEU A 39 -14.89 -3.80 24.81
N VAL A 40 -14.52 -2.65 25.37
CA VAL A 40 -13.14 -2.40 25.80
C VAL A 40 -12.87 -3.28 27.03
N PRO A 41 -12.11 -4.39 26.90
CA PRO A 41 -11.69 -5.11 28.08
C PRO A 41 -10.78 -4.15 28.84
N ASN A 42 -11.04 -4.00 30.14
CA ASN A 42 -10.14 -3.28 31.02
C ASN A 42 -8.77 -3.99 30.94
N ILE A 43 -7.84 -3.44 30.16
CA ILE A 43 -6.55 -4.07 29.87
C ILE A 43 -5.86 -4.32 31.21
N SER A 44 -5.53 -5.60 31.44
CA SER A 44 -4.98 -6.08 32.69
C SER A 44 -3.76 -5.25 33.13
N THR A 45 -3.67 -4.99 34.42
CA THR A 45 -2.58 -4.35 35.14
C THR A 45 -1.17 -4.84 34.73
N THR A 46 -1.06 -6.02 34.12
CA THR A 46 0.16 -6.64 33.61
C THR A 46 0.79 -5.90 32.43
N GLN A 47 0.01 -5.40 31.47
CA GLN A 47 0.55 -4.66 30.30
C GLN A 47 1.03 -3.26 30.70
N LYS A 48 0.33 -2.60 31.64
CA LYS A 48 0.80 -1.39 32.33
C LYS A 48 2.08 -1.63 33.13
N LYS A 49 2.23 -2.81 33.74
CA LYS A 49 3.44 -3.18 34.53
C LYS A 49 4.69 -3.38 33.67
N ALA A 50 4.53 -3.90 32.44
CA ALA A 50 5.64 -4.05 31.49
C ALA A 50 6.12 -2.70 30.92
N ARG A 51 5.21 -1.74 30.70
CA ARG A 51 5.56 -0.36 30.33
C ARG A 51 6.31 0.40 31.43
N HIS A 52 6.11 0.03 32.70
CA HIS A 52 6.67 0.75 33.85
C HIS A 52 8.19 0.58 34.08
N ASN A 53 8.89 -0.23 33.28
CA ASN A 53 10.33 -0.43 33.40
C ASN A 53 11.19 0.45 32.46
N TYR A 54 10.56 1.24 31.57
CA TYR A 54 11.23 2.28 30.79
C TYR A 54 11.01 3.64 31.43
N ASP A 55 11.99 4.55 31.31
CA ASP A 55 11.79 5.95 31.69
C ASP A 55 10.62 6.51 30.86
N GLU A 56 9.49 6.76 31.52
CA GLU A 56 8.21 7.18 30.92
C GLU A 56 8.40 8.36 29.96
N TYR A 57 9.34 9.25 30.28
CA TYR A 57 9.73 10.40 29.47
C TYR A 57 10.38 10.05 28.13
N GLU A 58 11.19 8.99 28.08
CA GLU A 58 11.83 8.56 26.83
C GLU A 58 10.81 7.96 25.87
N GLN A 59 9.90 7.12 26.39
CA GLN A 59 8.85 6.50 25.59
C GLN A 59 7.87 7.54 25.04
N ASP A 60 7.43 8.48 25.87
CA ASP A 60 6.55 9.58 25.45
C ASP A 60 7.21 10.46 24.37
N THR A 61 8.52 10.69 24.48
CA THR A 61 9.29 11.43 23.47
C THR A 61 9.35 10.66 22.15
N ILE A 62 9.61 9.35 22.19
CA ILE A 62 9.63 8.48 21.01
C ILE A 62 8.24 8.47 20.34
N ASP A 63 7.17 8.31 21.10
CA ASP A 63 5.81 8.26 20.60
C ASP A 63 5.41 9.61 19.98
N PHE A 64 5.72 10.73 20.64
CA PHE A 64 5.49 12.07 20.10
C PHE A 64 6.24 12.31 18.80
N CYS A 65 7.54 12.01 18.76
CA CYS A 65 8.34 12.14 17.54
C CYS A 65 7.79 11.26 16.42
N THR A 66 7.38 10.03 16.73
CA THR A 66 6.80 9.10 15.76
C THR A 66 5.51 9.64 15.16
N ILE A 67 4.59 10.15 15.99
CA ILE A 67 3.34 10.80 15.54
C ILE A 67 3.66 12.01 14.65
N LEU A 68 4.61 12.86 15.06
CA LEU A 68 4.98 14.06 14.31
C LEU A 68 5.57 13.71 12.93
N PHE A 69 6.57 12.83 12.88
CA PHE A 69 7.23 12.45 11.64
C PHE A 69 6.26 11.73 10.70
N THR A 70 5.49 10.76 11.18
CA THR A 70 4.53 10.03 10.34
C THR A 70 3.39 10.93 9.87
N GLY A 71 2.95 11.89 10.67
CA GLY A 71 1.97 12.92 10.28
C GLY A 71 2.49 13.82 9.16
N ILE A 72 3.71 14.35 9.31
CA ILE A 72 4.37 15.17 8.27
C ILE A 72 4.56 14.35 6.98
N THR A 73 5.09 13.13 7.08
CA THR A 73 5.28 12.24 5.92
C THR A 73 3.96 11.95 5.22
N SER A 74 2.91 11.62 5.96
CA SER A 74 1.57 11.36 5.39
C SER A 74 1.00 12.59 4.68
N HIS A 75 1.14 13.78 5.29
CA HIS A 75 0.70 15.02 4.68
C HIS A 75 1.43 15.28 3.35
N LEU A 76 2.77 15.18 3.36
CA LEU A 76 3.60 15.43 2.17
C LEU A 76 3.32 14.42 1.05
N THR A 77 3.17 13.13 1.37
CA THR A 77 2.91 12.09 0.36
C THR A 77 1.50 12.21 -0.23
N ILE A 78 0.50 12.60 0.56
CA ILE A 78 -0.86 12.89 0.06
C ILE A 78 -0.86 14.15 -0.81
N TYR A 79 -0.22 15.24 -0.33
CA TYR A 79 -0.07 16.47 -1.10
C TYR A 79 0.55 16.20 -2.46
N TRP A 80 1.65 15.44 -2.49
CA TRP A 80 2.39 15.14 -3.70
C TRP A 80 1.65 14.19 -4.67
N SER A 81 0.88 13.23 -4.15
CA SER A 81 0.21 12.20 -4.99
C SER A 81 -1.17 12.60 -5.50
N ILE A 82 -1.89 13.48 -4.78
CA ILE A 82 -3.27 13.86 -5.09
C ILE A 82 -3.36 15.30 -5.60
N PHE A 83 -2.75 16.23 -4.88
CA PHE A 83 -2.96 17.66 -5.09
C PHE A 83 -1.92 18.29 -6.01
N TYR A 84 -0.66 17.85 -5.92
CA TYR A 84 0.42 18.35 -6.74
C TYR A 84 0.30 17.81 -8.18
N LYS A 85 0.20 18.73 -9.14
CA LYS A 85 0.14 18.39 -10.56
C LYS A 85 1.53 18.02 -11.05
N GLN A 86 1.84 16.73 -11.05
CA GLN A 86 3.14 16.24 -11.50
C GLN A 86 3.39 16.58 -12.97
N PRO A 87 4.57 17.15 -13.29
CA PRO A 87 5.05 17.26 -14.67
C PRO A 87 5.03 15.90 -15.37
N ARG A 88 4.70 15.85 -16.67
CA ARG A 88 4.57 14.56 -17.39
C ARG A 88 5.88 13.78 -17.45
N ASN A 89 7.01 14.47 -17.41
CA ASN A 89 8.37 13.91 -17.43
C ASN A 89 8.82 13.33 -16.08
N THR A 90 8.06 13.50 -14.99
CA THR A 90 8.39 12.93 -13.67
C THR A 90 7.54 11.70 -13.34
N ILE A 91 6.61 11.32 -14.22
CA ILE A 91 5.77 10.14 -14.02
C ILE A 91 6.63 8.91 -14.33
N THR A 92 6.72 8.00 -13.37
CA THR A 92 7.36 6.69 -13.57
C THR A 92 6.37 5.67 -14.10
N TYR A 93 6.88 4.69 -14.84
CA TYR A 93 6.05 3.69 -15.49
C TYR A 93 6.47 2.26 -15.12
N PHE A 94 5.46 1.41 -14.92
CA PHE A 94 5.58 -0.03 -14.97
C PHE A 94 5.53 -0.47 -16.43
N GLN A 95 6.47 -1.31 -16.85
CA GLN A 95 6.60 -1.86 -18.19
C GLN A 95 6.28 -3.35 -18.17
N ASP A 96 5.36 -3.76 -19.03
CA ASP A 96 4.96 -5.15 -19.28
C ASP A 96 5.11 -5.44 -20.78
N GLY A 97 6.29 -5.93 -21.18
CA GLY A 97 6.66 -6.05 -22.59
C GLY A 97 6.62 -4.69 -23.29
N ILE A 98 5.65 -4.51 -24.20
CA ILE A 98 5.41 -3.29 -24.99
C ILE A 98 4.46 -2.32 -24.26
N ALA A 99 3.67 -2.80 -23.30
CA ALA A 99 2.72 -1.97 -22.57
C ALA A 99 3.41 -1.18 -21.46
N SER A 100 3.10 0.12 -21.37
CA SER A 100 3.57 1.01 -20.32
C SER A 100 2.39 1.51 -19.50
N THR A 101 2.44 1.30 -18.18
CA THR A 101 1.40 1.68 -17.23
C THR A 101 1.96 2.71 -16.25
N PRO A 102 1.37 3.92 -16.13
CA PRO A 102 1.81 4.90 -15.15
C PRO A 102 1.76 4.34 -13.72
N ALA A 103 2.79 4.59 -12.92
CA ALA A 103 2.84 4.21 -11.51
C ALA A 103 1.94 5.08 -10.59
N THR A 104 1.08 5.93 -11.17
CA THR A 104 0.24 6.88 -10.44
C THR A 104 -0.69 6.18 -9.43
N LEU A 105 -1.29 5.05 -9.78
CA LEU A 105 -2.16 4.31 -8.87
C LEU A 105 -1.37 3.74 -7.69
N PHE A 106 -0.21 3.12 -7.97
CA PHE A 106 0.70 2.61 -6.95
C PHE A 106 1.14 3.72 -6.00
N ASN A 107 1.58 4.88 -6.52
CA ASN A 107 2.00 6.02 -5.69
C ASN A 107 0.86 6.55 -4.83
N LYS A 108 -0.37 6.61 -5.34
CA LYS A 108 -1.54 7.01 -4.56
C LYS A 108 -1.85 6.02 -3.44
N LEU A 109 -1.82 4.71 -3.73
CA LEU A 109 -2.02 3.68 -2.71
C LEU A 109 -0.94 3.77 -1.63
N LEU A 110 0.31 4.00 -2.00
CA LEU A 110 1.41 4.19 -1.05
C LEU A 110 1.18 5.43 -0.16
N SER A 111 0.68 6.54 -0.71
CA SER A 111 0.34 7.72 0.08
C SER A 111 -0.83 7.48 1.04
N PHE A 112 -1.87 6.75 0.62
CA PHE A 112 -2.96 6.34 1.52
C PHE A 112 -2.48 5.36 2.59
N TYR A 113 -1.55 4.47 2.24
CA TYR A 113 -0.90 3.58 3.19
C TYR A 113 -0.18 4.38 4.27
N CYS A 114 0.66 5.36 3.91
CA CYS A 114 1.31 6.23 4.90
C CYS A 114 0.29 6.91 5.82
N LEU A 115 -0.81 7.43 5.25
CA LEU A 115 -1.88 8.06 6.02
C LEU A 115 -2.56 7.07 6.98
N ALA A 116 -2.82 5.84 6.55
CA ALA A 116 -3.37 4.79 7.40
C ALA A 116 -2.39 4.39 8.50
N THR A 117 -1.08 4.34 8.23
CA THR A 117 -0.04 4.12 9.24
C THR A 117 -0.05 5.20 10.30
N PHE A 118 -0.14 6.48 9.90
CA PHE A 118 -0.29 7.59 10.85
C PHE A 118 -1.53 7.42 11.74
N TYR A 119 -2.69 7.08 11.16
CA TYR A 119 -3.90 6.85 11.94
C TYR A 119 -3.80 5.62 12.84
N ALA A 120 -3.13 4.56 12.43
CA ALA A 120 -2.89 3.38 13.25
C ALA A 120 -2.07 3.77 14.50
N ILE A 121 -0.98 4.51 14.31
CA ILE A 121 -0.13 5.02 15.41
C ILE A 121 -0.94 5.93 16.35
N LEU A 122 -1.70 6.87 15.78
CA LEU A 122 -2.54 7.79 16.55
C LEU A 122 -3.60 7.03 17.36
N THR A 123 -4.21 6.00 16.77
CA THR A 123 -5.24 5.19 17.43
C THR A 123 -4.63 4.31 18.51
N SER A 124 -3.43 3.73 18.30
CA SER A 124 -2.73 3.00 19.36
C SER A 124 -2.35 3.90 20.54
N PHE A 125 -2.06 5.18 20.28
CA PHE A 125 -1.76 6.14 21.33
C PHE A 125 -2.99 6.47 22.19
N PHE A 126 -4.17 6.69 21.57
CA PHE A 126 -5.37 7.11 22.30
C PHE A 126 -6.24 5.97 22.85
N VAL A 127 -6.33 4.84 22.13
CA VAL A 127 -7.32 3.79 22.40
C VAL A 127 -6.67 2.46 22.76
N ASP A 128 -5.33 2.43 22.89
CA ASP A 128 -4.50 1.23 23.07
C ASP A 128 -4.82 0.16 21.99
N HIS A 129 -4.35 -1.08 22.15
CA HIS A 129 -4.61 -2.21 21.23
C HIS A 129 -6.05 -2.75 21.32
N SER A 130 -7.03 -1.87 21.54
CA SER A 130 -8.45 -2.22 21.64
C SER A 130 -9.04 -2.58 20.27
N LYS A 131 -10.30 -3.01 20.27
CA LYS A 131 -11.04 -3.34 19.03
C LYS A 131 -11.18 -2.14 18.07
N TRP A 132 -11.13 -0.91 18.59
CA TRP A 132 -11.10 0.31 17.77
C TRP A 132 -9.80 0.43 16.96
N PHE A 133 -8.66 0.11 17.58
CA PHE A 133 -7.39 -0.02 16.87
C PHE A 133 -7.47 -1.08 15.77
N ALA A 134 -8.15 -2.20 16.04
CA ALA A 134 -8.31 -3.27 15.06
C ALA A 134 -9.01 -2.81 13.77
N ALA A 135 -10.01 -1.92 13.85
CA ALA A 135 -10.67 -1.36 12.65
C ALA A 135 -9.68 -0.59 11.76
N VAL A 136 -8.87 0.27 12.36
CA VAL A 136 -7.85 1.08 11.66
C VAL A 136 -6.75 0.17 11.12
N GLY A 137 -6.33 -0.82 11.90
CA GLY A 137 -5.35 -1.81 11.47
C GLY A 137 -5.84 -2.67 10.29
N ILE A 138 -7.10 -3.14 10.28
CA ILE A 138 -7.69 -3.86 9.13
C ILE A 138 -7.62 -2.99 7.88
N PHE A 139 -7.92 -1.70 8.01
CA PHE A 139 -7.85 -0.76 6.90
C PHE A 139 -6.40 -0.58 6.39
N HIS A 140 -5.44 -0.36 7.28
CA HIS A 140 -4.00 -0.29 6.97
C HIS A 140 -3.55 -1.56 6.22
N ASN A 141 -3.82 -2.74 6.77
CA ASN A 141 -3.40 -4.03 6.18
C ASN A 141 -4.07 -4.28 4.81
N SER A 142 -5.31 -3.79 4.65
CA SER A 142 -6.00 -3.87 3.36
C SER A 142 -5.32 -2.99 2.30
N LEU A 143 -4.73 -1.85 2.67
CA LEU A 143 -3.95 -1.03 1.74
C LEU A 143 -2.63 -1.70 1.32
N GLU A 144 -1.94 -2.36 2.24
CA GLU A 144 -0.76 -3.18 1.91
C GLU A 144 -1.12 -4.28 0.92
N PHE A 145 -2.20 -5.02 1.20
CA PHE A 145 -2.67 -6.07 0.31
C PHE A 145 -3.10 -5.50 -1.06
N ALA A 146 -3.72 -4.34 -1.10
CA ALA A 146 -4.04 -3.64 -2.34
C ALA A 146 -2.76 -3.27 -3.14
N ILE A 147 -1.70 -2.79 -2.46
CA ILE A 147 -0.40 -2.52 -3.07
C ILE A 147 0.18 -3.82 -3.67
N VAL A 148 0.12 -4.93 -2.93
CA VAL A 148 0.53 -6.27 -3.41
C VAL A 148 -0.18 -6.64 -4.71
N LEU A 149 -1.51 -6.56 -4.73
CA LEU A 149 -2.30 -6.92 -5.90
C LEU A 149 -2.02 -6.00 -7.09
N VAL A 150 -1.93 -4.67 -6.87
CA VAL A 150 -1.61 -3.71 -7.93
C VAL A 150 -0.22 -3.97 -8.51
N MET A 151 0.78 -4.24 -7.68
CA MET A 151 2.13 -4.54 -8.15
C MET A 151 2.19 -5.84 -8.93
N LYS A 152 1.50 -6.89 -8.45
CA LYS A 152 1.36 -8.16 -9.17
C LYS A 152 0.79 -7.97 -10.58
N ASP A 153 -0.23 -7.14 -10.72
CA ASP A 153 -0.88 -6.84 -11.99
C ASP A 153 -0.19 -5.75 -12.82
N GLY A 154 0.95 -5.26 -12.34
CA GLY A 154 1.79 -4.35 -13.10
C GLY A 154 1.41 -2.88 -13.01
N GLY A 155 0.93 -2.44 -11.85
CA GLY A 155 0.58 -1.05 -11.56
C GLY A 155 -0.85 -0.68 -11.93
N ARG A 156 -1.68 -1.64 -12.37
CA ARG A 156 -3.09 -1.41 -12.76
C ARG A 156 -4.01 -2.50 -12.21
N ILE A 157 -5.27 -2.14 -11.99
CA ILE A 157 -6.33 -3.09 -11.71
C ILE A 157 -6.84 -3.63 -13.06
N LYS A 158 -6.62 -4.92 -13.32
CA LYS A 158 -7.02 -5.56 -14.59
C LYS A 158 -8.43 -6.14 -14.55
N THR A 159 -8.87 -6.61 -13.38
CA THR A 159 -10.11 -7.37 -13.23
C THR A 159 -10.85 -6.98 -11.96
N ASN A 160 -12.17 -7.22 -11.92
CA ASN A 160 -12.99 -7.04 -10.72
C ASN A 160 -12.62 -8.00 -9.58
N LEU A 161 -11.87 -9.08 -9.88
CA LEU A 161 -11.36 -10.00 -8.85
C LEU A 161 -10.45 -9.29 -7.85
N PHE A 162 -9.82 -8.18 -8.24
CA PHE A 162 -9.09 -7.31 -7.31
C PHE A 162 -9.95 -6.93 -6.09
N PHE A 163 -11.16 -6.42 -6.32
CA PHE A 163 -12.06 -5.99 -5.25
C PHE A 163 -12.60 -7.18 -4.45
N VAL A 164 -12.84 -8.31 -5.11
CA VAL A 164 -13.27 -9.55 -4.44
C VAL A 164 -12.18 -10.03 -3.47
N PHE A 165 -10.92 -10.08 -3.89
CA PHE A 165 -9.83 -10.48 -3.01
C PHE A 165 -9.62 -9.50 -1.86
N LEU A 166 -9.70 -8.20 -2.13
CA LEU A 166 -9.57 -7.17 -1.09
C LEU A 166 -10.70 -7.29 -0.05
N TRP A 167 -11.94 -7.47 -0.51
CA TRP A 167 -13.10 -7.67 0.35
C TRP A 167 -12.97 -8.95 1.19
N MET A 168 -12.62 -10.07 0.55
CA MET A 168 -12.40 -11.35 1.24
C MET A 168 -11.32 -11.24 2.31
N HIS A 169 -10.20 -10.58 2.01
CA HIS A 169 -9.15 -10.30 2.98
C HIS A 169 -9.70 -9.55 4.21
N SER A 170 -10.36 -8.40 4.01
CA SER A 170 -10.88 -7.59 5.11
C SER A 170 -11.89 -8.36 5.97
N TRP A 171 -12.77 -9.17 5.35
CA TRP A 171 -13.76 -9.98 6.07
C TRP A 171 -13.16 -11.13 6.86
N VAL A 172 -12.14 -11.79 6.32
CA VAL A 172 -11.42 -12.85 7.04
C VAL A 172 -10.74 -12.28 8.28
N VAL A 173 -10.01 -11.17 8.13
CA VAL A 173 -9.35 -10.52 9.27
C VAL A 173 -10.37 -10.00 10.29
N LEU A 174 -11.45 -9.37 9.85
CA LEU A 174 -12.54 -8.94 10.73
C LEU A 174 -13.16 -10.11 11.51
N SER A 175 -13.34 -11.25 10.85
CA SER A 175 -13.87 -12.47 11.48
C SER A 175 -12.92 -12.98 12.57
N PHE A 176 -11.61 -13.01 12.31
CA PHE A 176 -10.62 -13.37 13.34
C PHE A 176 -10.69 -12.43 14.54
N VAL A 177 -10.70 -11.11 14.30
CA VAL A 177 -10.77 -10.10 15.37
C VAL A 177 -12.08 -10.18 16.15
N THR A 178 -13.19 -10.55 15.53
CA THR A 178 -14.51 -10.56 16.18
C THR A 178 -14.75 -11.85 16.96
N PHE A 179 -14.41 -13.00 16.39
CA PHE A 179 -14.80 -14.31 16.93
C PHE A 179 -13.73 -14.95 17.81
N LEU A 180 -12.45 -14.61 17.63
CA LEU A 180 -11.39 -15.15 18.48
C LEU A 180 -11.26 -14.34 19.76
N LYS A 181 -10.94 -15.05 20.84
CA LYS A 181 -10.64 -14.44 22.13
C LYS A 181 -9.16 -14.07 22.18
N TRP A 182 -8.86 -13.00 22.92
CA TRP A 182 -7.50 -12.66 23.32
C TRP A 182 -6.80 -13.89 23.97
N PRO A 183 -5.54 -14.19 23.63
CA PRO A 183 -4.62 -13.46 22.74
C PRO A 183 -4.65 -13.90 21.26
N TRP A 184 -5.47 -14.89 20.90
CA TRP A 184 -5.42 -15.52 19.57
C TRP A 184 -5.85 -14.59 18.43
N ASP A 185 -6.80 -13.69 18.70
CA ASP A 185 -7.20 -12.66 17.74
C ASP A 185 -6.03 -11.77 17.35
N ALA A 186 -5.24 -11.31 18.32
CA ALA A 186 -4.10 -10.45 18.08
C ALA A 186 -2.89 -11.18 17.50
N VAL A 187 -2.62 -12.42 17.92
CA VAL A 187 -1.56 -13.24 17.31
C VAL A 187 -1.82 -13.43 15.82
N LEU A 188 -3.06 -13.76 15.42
CA LEU A 188 -3.40 -13.88 14.00
C LEU A 188 -3.42 -12.53 13.29
N PHE A 189 -3.92 -11.48 13.95
CA PHE A 189 -3.91 -10.13 13.40
C PHE A 189 -2.48 -9.65 13.11
N LYS A 190 -1.54 -9.87 14.02
CA LYS A 190 -0.13 -9.52 13.84
C LYS A 190 0.58 -10.48 12.88
N GLY A 191 0.25 -11.76 12.91
CA GLY A 191 0.79 -12.75 11.99
C GLY A 191 0.49 -12.45 10.52
N GLN A 192 -0.75 -12.06 10.20
CA GLN A 192 -1.08 -11.67 8.81
C GLN A 192 -0.38 -10.39 8.38
N GLU A 193 -0.20 -9.42 9.29
CA GLU A 193 0.56 -8.18 9.04
C GLU A 193 2.00 -8.53 8.65
N MET A 194 2.64 -9.46 9.38
CA MET A 194 4.03 -9.85 9.10
C MET A 194 4.17 -10.53 7.73
N ILE A 195 3.14 -11.29 7.32
CA ILE A 195 3.08 -11.91 6.01
C ILE A 195 3.00 -10.83 4.92
N LEU A 196 2.14 -9.83 5.07
CA LEU A 196 1.97 -8.74 4.10
C LEU A 196 3.25 -7.90 3.97
N ASP A 197 3.88 -7.54 5.09
CA ASP A 197 5.17 -6.84 5.12
C ASP A 197 6.26 -7.61 4.35
N SER A 198 6.36 -8.92 4.64
CA SER A 198 7.30 -9.81 3.97
C SER A 198 7.01 -9.91 2.48
N MET A 199 5.73 -10.00 2.09
CA MET A 199 5.32 -10.03 0.68
C MET A 199 5.70 -8.75 -0.05
N LEU A 200 5.48 -7.57 0.54
CA LEU A 200 5.86 -6.27 -0.02
C LEU A 200 7.38 -6.19 -0.23
N LEU A 201 8.17 -6.54 0.79
CA LEU A 201 9.63 -6.55 0.69
C LEU A 201 10.12 -7.47 -0.45
N ILE A 202 9.61 -8.71 -0.49
CA ILE A 202 9.98 -9.68 -1.53
C ILE A 202 9.61 -9.17 -2.92
N MET A 203 8.43 -8.58 -3.08
CA MET A 203 8.02 -8.01 -4.36
C MET A 203 8.90 -6.83 -4.78
N PHE A 204 9.25 -5.91 -3.87
CA PHE A 204 10.15 -4.81 -4.20
C PHE A 204 11.50 -5.35 -4.67
N ILE A 205 12.09 -6.30 -3.95
CA ILE A 205 13.35 -6.93 -4.37
C ILE A 205 13.22 -7.61 -5.74
N ARG A 206 12.12 -8.34 -6.00
CA ARG A 206 11.88 -9.00 -7.29
C ARG A 206 11.76 -8.01 -8.44
N ILE A 207 11.00 -6.93 -8.27
CA ILE A 207 10.86 -5.90 -9.30
C ILE A 207 12.20 -5.19 -9.53
N LEU A 208 12.97 -4.89 -8.48
CA LEU A 208 14.31 -4.32 -8.60
C LEU A 208 15.19 -5.21 -9.48
N HIS A 209 15.34 -6.48 -9.11
CA HIS A 209 16.18 -7.43 -9.84
C HIS A 209 15.74 -7.60 -11.30
N LYS A 210 14.44 -7.79 -11.54
CA LYS A 210 13.91 -7.95 -12.90
C LYS A 210 14.16 -6.72 -13.77
N SER A 211 13.95 -5.54 -13.20
CA SER A 211 14.14 -4.27 -13.90
C SER A 211 15.61 -3.98 -14.17
N SER A 212 16.50 -4.21 -13.20
CA SER A 212 17.93 -4.05 -13.36
C SER A 212 18.51 -5.03 -14.38
N LYS A 213 18.03 -6.28 -14.41
CA LYS A 213 18.44 -7.27 -15.42
C LYS A 213 18.06 -6.80 -16.83
N LYS A 214 16.80 -6.38 -17.03
CA LYS A 214 16.32 -5.87 -18.31
C LYS A 214 17.10 -4.64 -18.80
N GLN A 215 17.43 -3.71 -17.89
CA GLN A 215 18.27 -2.55 -18.23
C GLN A 215 19.69 -2.94 -18.66
N LYS A 216 20.30 -3.91 -17.98
CA LYS A 216 21.62 -4.43 -18.34
C LYS A 216 21.59 -5.15 -19.70
N GLU A 217 20.53 -5.90 -19.99
CA GLU A 217 20.35 -6.59 -21.27
C GLU A 217 20.16 -5.60 -22.42
N ALA A 218 19.31 -4.57 -22.25
CA ALA A 218 19.13 -3.51 -23.24
C ALA A 218 20.44 -2.75 -23.53
N PHE A 219 21.22 -2.46 -22.48
CA PHE A 219 22.54 -1.83 -22.64
C PHE A 219 23.51 -2.73 -23.42
N LYS A 220 23.51 -4.04 -23.16
CA LYS A 220 24.38 -5.00 -23.88
C LYS A 220 23.96 -5.23 -25.32
N SER A 221 22.67 -5.17 -25.64
CA SER A 221 22.16 -5.37 -27.00
C SER A 221 22.31 -4.15 -27.90
N ASN A 222 22.90 -3.04 -27.43
CA ASN A 222 22.88 -1.72 -28.09
C ASN A 222 21.46 -1.25 -28.46
N GLU A 223 20.43 -1.85 -27.86
CA GLU A 223 19.09 -1.31 -27.91
C GLU A 223 19.10 -0.10 -26.99
N LEU A 224 19.22 1.10 -27.57
CA LEU A 224 19.03 2.37 -26.86
C LEU A 224 17.85 2.23 -25.90
N PRO A 225 18.01 2.62 -24.61
CA PRO A 225 16.88 2.64 -23.69
C PRO A 225 15.76 3.37 -24.41
N ARG A 226 14.63 2.70 -24.65
CA ARG A 226 13.43 3.35 -25.18
C ARG A 226 12.92 4.29 -24.11
N THR A 227 13.57 5.44 -23.95
CA THR A 227 12.96 6.66 -23.45
C THR A 227 11.91 7.01 -24.49
N VAL A 228 10.74 6.39 -24.36
CA VAL A 228 9.53 6.86 -25.04
C VAL A 228 9.18 8.17 -24.36
N SER A 229 9.89 9.24 -24.73
CA SER A 229 9.26 10.55 -24.74
C SER A 229 8.05 10.37 -25.66
N PRO A 230 6.80 10.51 -25.18
CA PRO A 230 5.65 10.32 -26.03
C PRO A 230 5.64 11.45 -27.05
N THR A 231 6.27 11.23 -28.19
CA THR A 231 6.17 12.14 -29.33
C THR A 231 4.72 12.13 -29.78
N MET A 232 4.18 13.31 -30.07
CA MET A 232 2.76 13.52 -30.39
C MET A 232 2.26 12.67 -31.58
N SER A 233 3.17 12.11 -32.38
CA SER A 233 2.94 11.15 -33.47
C SER A 233 2.46 9.77 -33.02
N ASP A 234 2.86 9.29 -31.82
CA ASP A 234 2.51 7.94 -31.37
C ASP A 234 1.08 7.87 -30.82
N ILE A 235 0.54 9.01 -30.37
CA ILE A 235 -0.83 9.11 -29.84
C ILE A 235 -1.87 9.09 -30.99
N LEU A 236 -1.50 9.53 -32.19
CA LEU A 236 -2.40 9.52 -33.35
C LEU A 236 -2.50 8.16 -34.04
N LYS A 237 -1.48 7.29 -33.96
CA LYS A 237 -1.53 5.94 -34.54
C LYS A 237 -2.29 4.90 -33.72
N VAL A 238 -2.53 5.15 -32.42
CA VAL A 238 -3.29 4.23 -31.55
C VAL A 238 -4.81 4.26 -31.85
N ARG A 239 -5.31 5.22 -32.63
CA ARG A 239 -6.75 5.38 -32.86
C ARG A 239 -7.33 4.59 -34.04
N ASP A 240 -6.50 4.05 -34.95
CA ASP A 240 -6.97 3.45 -36.21
C ASP A 240 -6.55 1.98 -36.42
N ILE A 241 -6.31 1.20 -35.36
CA ILE A 241 -6.04 -0.24 -35.51
C ILE A 241 -7.35 -1.03 -35.35
N SER A 242 -7.93 -1.33 -36.51
CA SER A 242 -9.00 -2.32 -36.74
C SER A 242 -8.63 -3.70 -36.15
N PRO A 243 -9.56 -4.46 -35.58
CA PRO A 243 -9.26 -5.73 -34.92
C PRO A 243 -9.25 -6.87 -35.95
N SER A 244 -8.10 -7.15 -36.56
CA SER A 244 -7.89 -8.41 -37.28
C SER A 244 -6.45 -8.87 -37.15
N ALA A 245 -6.20 -9.81 -36.22
CA ALA A 245 -5.30 -10.95 -36.38
C ALA A 245 -5.12 -11.63 -35.03
N SER A 246 -5.57 -12.88 -34.97
CA SER A 246 -5.21 -13.86 -33.96
C SER A 246 -3.68 -13.98 -33.84
N SER A 247 -3.14 -13.53 -32.71
CA SER A 247 -1.86 -14.04 -32.22
C SER A 247 -2.08 -14.42 -30.77
N GLN A 248 -1.91 -15.71 -30.48
CA GLN A 248 -1.86 -16.23 -29.13
C GLN A 248 -0.72 -15.50 -28.42
N SER A 249 -1.05 -14.53 -27.58
CA SER A 249 -0.09 -13.95 -26.66
C SER A 249 0.38 -15.05 -25.71
N PRO A 250 1.69 -15.21 -25.47
CA PRO A 250 2.16 -16.15 -24.47
C PRO A 250 1.49 -15.84 -23.12
N PRO A 251 1.20 -16.86 -22.30
CA PRO A 251 0.57 -16.65 -21.00
C PRO A 251 1.34 -15.59 -20.25
N SER A 252 0.62 -14.54 -19.81
CA SER A 252 1.22 -13.45 -19.07
C SER A 252 1.93 -14.04 -17.86
N PRO A 253 3.25 -13.82 -17.68
CA PRO A 253 3.95 -14.36 -16.53
C PRO A 253 3.27 -13.89 -15.25
N LEU A 254 3.30 -14.72 -14.21
CA LEU A 254 2.62 -14.45 -12.93
C LEU A 254 2.98 -13.06 -12.32
N PHE A 255 4.14 -12.49 -12.73
CA PHE A 255 4.60 -11.14 -12.41
C PHE A 255 5.22 -10.46 -13.65
N PRO A 256 4.45 -9.70 -14.44
CA PRO A 256 4.94 -9.20 -15.74
C PRO A 256 5.87 -7.99 -15.69
N THR A 257 5.99 -7.26 -14.58
CA THR A 257 6.44 -5.87 -14.67
C THR A 257 7.88 -5.55 -14.29
N THR A 258 8.46 -4.61 -15.03
CA THR A 258 9.70 -3.90 -14.71
C THR A 258 9.41 -2.41 -14.50
N LEU A 259 10.18 -1.71 -13.67
CA LEU A 259 10.06 -0.27 -13.46
C LEU A 259 11.08 0.49 -14.32
N GLU A 260 10.69 1.60 -14.90
CA GLU A 260 11.57 2.44 -15.73
C GLU A 260 12.79 2.97 -14.96
N HIS A 261 12.60 3.35 -13.69
CA HIS A 261 13.65 3.87 -12.81
C HIS A 261 13.80 3.00 -11.55
N PRO A 262 14.39 1.80 -11.66
CA PRO A 262 14.40 0.82 -10.60
C PRO A 262 15.20 1.25 -9.37
N LYS A 263 16.13 2.21 -9.51
CA LYS A 263 16.89 2.77 -8.39
C LYS A 263 15.99 3.45 -7.35
N GLN A 264 14.83 3.97 -7.75
CA GLN A 264 13.86 4.54 -6.80
C GLN A 264 13.29 3.48 -5.86
N LEU A 265 13.33 2.20 -6.23
CA LEU A 265 12.79 1.12 -5.42
C LEU A 265 13.65 0.80 -4.20
N TRP A 266 14.92 1.24 -4.16
CA TRP A 266 15.80 1.06 -3.01
C TRP A 266 15.25 1.71 -1.75
N ILE A 267 14.60 2.88 -1.86
CA ILE A 267 14.00 3.54 -0.70
C ILE A 267 12.84 2.73 -0.12
N LEU A 268 12.06 2.07 -0.98
CA LEU A 268 10.94 1.23 -0.56
C LEU A 268 11.44 -0.07 0.06
N ILE A 269 12.50 -0.67 -0.49
CA ILE A 269 13.14 -1.86 0.11
C ILE A 269 13.65 -1.52 1.51
N LEU A 270 14.40 -0.42 1.66
CA LEU A 270 14.92 0.00 2.96
C LEU A 270 13.78 0.29 3.94
N SER A 271 12.75 1.03 3.50
CA SER A 271 11.57 1.31 4.31
C SER A 271 10.85 0.04 4.76
N SER A 272 10.64 -0.93 3.87
CA SER A 272 10.00 -2.20 4.21
C SER A 272 10.86 -3.06 5.14
N MET A 273 12.18 -3.05 4.99
CA MET A 273 13.07 -3.74 5.92
C MET A 273 13.00 -3.16 7.33
N LEU A 274 13.04 -1.83 7.45
CA LEU A 274 12.93 -1.15 8.75
C LEU A 274 11.55 -1.36 9.37
N HIS A 275 10.49 -1.31 8.56
CA HIS A 275 9.12 -1.56 9.02
C HIS A 275 8.95 -3.00 9.53
N LEU A 276 9.34 -3.99 8.73
CA LEU A 276 9.28 -5.41 9.10
C LEU A 276 10.12 -5.70 10.35
N PHE A 277 11.32 -5.10 10.45
CA PHE A 277 12.18 -5.25 11.62
C PHE A 277 11.53 -4.67 12.88
N GLY A 278 11.03 -3.42 12.81
CA GLY A 278 10.35 -2.79 13.93
C GLY A 278 9.14 -3.59 14.39
N ASN A 279 8.33 -4.05 13.44
CA ASN A 279 7.17 -4.90 13.74
C ASN A 279 7.55 -6.26 14.34
N SER A 280 8.62 -6.89 13.85
CA SER A 280 9.13 -8.16 14.39
C SER A 280 9.69 -8.00 15.80
N ALA A 281 10.38 -6.88 16.06
CA ALA A 281 10.92 -6.57 17.37
C ALA A 281 9.78 -6.44 18.40
N VAL A 282 8.67 -5.78 18.05
CA VAL A 282 7.49 -5.73 18.93
C VAL A 282 7.02 -7.14 19.27
N VAL A 283 6.81 -8.02 18.29
CA VAL A 283 6.35 -9.41 18.56
C VAL A 283 7.32 -10.16 19.49
N VAL A 284 8.62 -10.05 19.27
CA VAL A 284 9.63 -10.77 20.07
C VAL A 284 9.72 -10.21 21.49
N PHE A 285 9.61 -8.90 21.67
CA PHE A 285 9.85 -8.23 22.94
C PHE A 285 8.57 -7.90 23.75
N SER A 286 7.39 -7.80 23.12
CA SER A 286 6.12 -7.48 23.80
C SER A 286 5.30 -8.70 24.19
N ASP A 287 5.38 -9.81 23.43
CA ASP A 287 4.42 -10.92 23.53
C ASP A 287 5.00 -12.23 24.07
N LEU A 288 6.31 -12.28 24.40
CA LEU A 288 6.98 -13.43 25.04
C LEU A 288 7.28 -13.20 26.53
N GLY A 289 6.50 -12.35 27.21
CA GLY A 289 6.45 -12.37 28.68
C GLY A 289 6.06 -13.77 29.17
N PRO A 290 6.66 -14.29 30.25
CA PRO A 290 6.44 -15.66 30.68
C PRO A 290 4.96 -15.88 31.00
N VAL A 291 4.35 -16.82 30.27
CA VAL A 291 3.07 -17.46 30.64
C VAL A 291 3.25 -18.26 31.92
#